data_AF-A0A8T2RF47-F1
#
_entry.id   AF-A0A8T2RF47-F1
#
_cell.length_a   1.000
_cell.length_b   1.000
_cell.length_c   1.000
_cell.angle_alpha   90.00
_cell.angle_beta   90.00
_cell.angle_gamma   90.00
#
_symmetry.space_group_name_H-M   'P 1'
#
loop_
_entity.id
_entity.type
_entity.pdbx_description
1 polymer ?
#
loop_
_entity_poly.entity_id
_entity_poly.type
_entity_poly.pdbx_seq_one_letter_code
_entity_poly.pdbx_strand_id
1 'polypeptide(L)'
;MMDIVGLLPHSKRDVKVQSKDNKAATLNELADLKGCTSCLFFECRKKQDLYLWMSKCPSGPSVKFQVKAVHTMAELKLTGNHLKGSRPLMTFSSTFDMHPHFQLLKELLKQIFCTPKDHRKSKPFFDHVFAFSVADNHVWFRNYQINVPHQDADKLPKGALDKMTLIEVGPRFCLHPIKIFVGSFGGQIVYENPFYVSPNVVRSQEKRAKAGKYVKKVKAKQRRKTHIMMNQVELDELAGIWKE
;
A
#
# COMPACT_ATOMS: atom_id res chain seq x y z
N MET A 1 6.75 8.29 3.53
CA MET A 1 6.19 9.64 3.75
C MET A 1 7.10 10.71 3.17
N MET A 2 8.38 10.76 3.56
CA MET A 2 9.32 11.75 3.01
C MET A 2 9.45 11.70 1.49
N ASP A 3 9.48 10.49 0.90
CA ASP A 3 9.55 10.32 -0.56
C ASP A 3 8.35 10.97 -1.27
N ILE A 4 7.13 10.78 -0.75
CA ILE A 4 5.91 11.41 -1.30
C ILE A 4 5.97 12.94 -1.17
N VAL A 5 6.49 13.46 -0.06
CA VAL A 5 6.71 14.91 0.12
C VAL A 5 7.77 15.44 -0.87
N GLY A 6 8.77 14.63 -1.18
CA GLY A 6 9.78 14.94 -2.20
C GLY A 6 9.20 14.98 -3.61
N LEU A 7 8.27 14.07 -3.91
CA LEU A 7 7.59 13.97 -5.20
C LEU A 7 6.56 15.08 -5.45
N LEU A 8 5.84 15.50 -4.41
CA LEU A 8 4.75 16.47 -4.54
C LEU A 8 5.20 17.86 -4.08
N PRO A 9 5.57 18.78 -5.00
CA PRO A 9 6.12 20.09 -4.62
C PRO A 9 5.11 20.99 -3.89
N HIS A 10 3.81 20.78 -4.12
CA HIS A 10 2.70 21.46 -3.43
C HIS A 10 2.36 20.87 -2.07
N SER A 11 2.98 19.75 -1.68
CA SER A 11 2.74 19.15 -0.37
C SER A 11 3.31 20.01 0.76
N LYS A 12 2.55 20.09 1.85
CA LYS A 12 2.95 20.75 3.09
C LYS A 12 3.00 19.70 4.19
N ARG A 13 4.19 19.43 4.73
CA ARG A 13 4.38 18.50 5.84
C ARG A 13 3.91 19.17 7.13
N ASP A 14 3.09 18.45 7.90
CA ASP A 14 2.66 18.88 9.23
C ASP A 14 3.19 17.94 10.34
N VAL A 15 3.02 18.37 11.59
CA VAL A 15 3.34 17.59 12.79
C VAL A 15 2.36 16.42 12.91
N LYS A 16 2.81 15.34 13.56
CA LYS A 16 1.96 14.17 13.81
C LYS A 16 0.78 14.56 14.69
N VAL A 17 -0.44 14.38 14.16
CA VAL A 17 -1.69 14.61 14.90
C VAL A 17 -1.87 13.49 15.93
N GLN A 18 -2.14 13.87 17.18
CA GLN A 18 -2.48 12.92 18.23
C GLN A 18 -3.90 12.39 18.03
N SER A 19 -4.09 11.09 18.28
CA SER A 19 -5.37 10.41 18.06
C SER A 19 -6.40 10.80 19.14
N LYS A 20 -6.99 12.00 19.03
CA LYS A 20 -8.20 12.39 19.78
C LYS A 20 -9.47 11.97 19.03
N ASP A 21 -10.61 11.98 19.71
CA ASP A 21 -11.90 11.52 19.16
C ASP A 21 -12.40 12.32 17.95
N ASN A 22 -11.93 13.57 17.78
CA ASN A 22 -12.37 14.46 16.71
C ASN A 22 -11.40 14.57 15.51
N LYS A 23 -10.89 13.43 15.01
CA LYS A 23 -9.86 13.38 13.96
C LYS A 23 -10.25 14.14 12.68
N ALA A 24 -11.49 13.97 12.24
CA ALA A 24 -11.96 14.56 10.98
C ALA A 24 -11.98 16.10 11.05
N ALA A 25 -12.55 16.66 12.13
CA ALA A 25 -12.59 18.11 12.34
C ALA A 25 -11.18 18.70 12.41
N THR A 26 -10.29 18.12 13.23
CA THR A 26 -8.91 18.60 13.35
C THR A 26 -8.15 18.54 12.02
N LEU A 27 -8.33 17.47 11.22
CA LEU A 27 -7.66 17.37 9.92
C LEU A 27 -8.20 18.36 8.89
N ASN A 28 -9.49 18.67 8.92
CA ASN A 28 -10.09 19.68 8.06
C ASN A 28 -9.62 21.09 8.47
N GLU A 29 -9.63 21.42 9.75
CA GLU A 29 -9.11 22.69 10.28
C GLU A 29 -7.64 22.89 9.91
N LEU A 30 -6.81 21.85 10.05
CA LEU A 30 -5.40 21.90 9.64
C LEU A 30 -5.24 22.12 8.14
N ALA A 31 -6.08 21.46 7.33
CA ALA A 31 -6.06 21.67 5.88
C ALA A 31 -6.45 23.12 5.52
N ASP A 32 -7.48 23.67 6.17
CA ASP A 32 -7.95 25.04 5.95
C ASP A 32 -6.92 26.08 6.40
N LEU A 33 -6.32 25.91 7.60
CA LEU A 33 -5.25 26.77 8.11
C LEU A 33 -4.03 26.81 7.17
N LYS A 34 -3.77 25.71 6.46
CA LYS A 34 -2.69 25.62 5.47
C LYS A 34 -3.16 25.97 4.05
N GLY A 35 -4.43 26.26 3.82
CA GLY A 35 -4.99 26.51 2.49
C GLY A 35 -4.82 25.31 1.55
N CYS A 36 -5.04 24.10 2.05
CA CYS A 36 -4.91 22.85 1.31
C CYS A 36 -6.30 22.28 0.96
N THR A 37 -6.52 21.97 -0.31
CA THR A 37 -7.80 21.39 -0.79
C THR A 37 -7.85 19.86 -0.68
N SER A 38 -6.71 19.23 -0.41
CA SER A 38 -6.56 17.78 -0.30
C SER A 38 -5.65 17.45 0.88
N CYS A 39 -5.92 16.35 1.56
CA CYS A 39 -5.15 15.89 2.70
C CYS A 39 -4.81 14.40 2.60
N LEU A 40 -3.55 14.08 2.89
CA LEU A 40 -3.01 12.73 2.96
C LEU A 40 -2.67 12.41 4.42
N PHE A 41 -3.41 11.51 5.04
CA PHE A 41 -3.21 11.14 6.44
C PHE A 41 -2.74 9.69 6.56
N PHE A 42 -1.52 9.49 7.06
CA PHE A 42 -0.92 8.19 7.29
C PHE A 42 -1.23 7.72 8.72
N GLU A 43 -2.07 6.69 8.84
CA GLU A 43 -2.45 6.07 10.11
C GLU A 43 -1.67 4.77 10.29
N CYS A 44 -0.73 4.74 11.23
CA CYS A 44 0.00 3.51 11.59
C CYS A 44 -0.62 2.87 12.83
N ARG A 45 -1.07 1.61 12.71
CA ARG A 45 -1.60 0.82 13.83
C ARG A 45 -0.63 -0.28 14.22
N LYS A 46 -0.49 -0.51 15.53
CA LYS A 46 0.39 -1.55 16.11
C LYS A 46 1.83 -1.52 15.60
N LYS A 47 2.31 -0.36 15.10
CA LYS A 47 3.63 -0.19 14.47
C LYS A 47 3.90 -1.15 13.30
N GLN A 48 2.86 -1.72 12.69
CA GLN A 48 2.97 -2.75 11.66
C GLN A 48 2.05 -2.46 10.46
N ASP A 49 0.81 -2.07 10.74
CA ASP A 49 -0.19 -1.86 9.70
C ASP A 49 -0.26 -0.39 9.31
N LEU A 50 0.02 -0.10 8.04
CA LEU A 50 -0.08 1.25 7.49
C LEU A 50 -1.42 1.42 6.75
N TYR A 51 -2.16 2.44 7.14
CA TYR A 51 -3.35 2.91 6.44
C TYR A 51 -3.10 4.31 5.92
N LEU A 52 -3.66 4.60 4.75
CA LEU A 52 -3.60 5.90 4.13
C LEU A 52 -5.02 6.39 3.88
N TRP A 53 -5.31 7.57 4.40
CA TRP A 53 -6.50 8.31 4.04
C TRP A 53 -6.14 9.35 3.00
N MET A 54 -6.90 9.36 1.91
CA MET A 54 -6.85 10.42 0.90
C MET A 54 -8.20 11.13 0.95
N SER A 55 -8.19 12.44 1.17
CA SER A 55 -9.43 13.22 1.28
C SER A 55 -9.35 14.53 0.51
N LYS A 56 -10.47 14.94 -0.06
CA LYS A 56 -10.72 16.34 -0.41
C LYS A 56 -11.29 17.06 0.81
N CYS A 57 -10.64 18.14 1.22
CA CYS A 57 -11.09 18.95 2.35
C CYS A 57 -11.77 20.22 1.86
N PRO A 58 -12.83 20.71 2.54
CA PRO A 58 -13.47 20.14 3.73
C PRO A 58 -14.64 19.16 3.42
N SER A 59 -15.16 19.17 2.20
CA SER A 59 -16.43 18.50 1.85
C SER A 59 -16.34 17.00 1.59
N GLY A 60 -15.15 16.46 1.29
CA GLY A 60 -14.99 15.09 0.77
C GLY A 60 -15.00 15.04 -0.76
N PRO A 61 -14.87 13.84 -1.37
CA PRO A 61 -14.91 12.52 -0.74
C PRO A 61 -13.60 12.14 -0.05
N SER A 62 -13.66 11.09 0.77
CA SER A 62 -12.47 10.47 1.37
C SER A 62 -12.41 8.98 1.13
N VAL A 63 -11.19 8.46 1.00
CA VAL A 63 -10.93 7.05 0.76
C VAL A 63 -9.92 6.56 1.77
N LYS A 64 -10.23 5.43 2.39
CA LYS A 64 -9.29 4.71 3.25
C LYS A 64 -8.67 3.55 2.48
N PHE A 65 -7.35 3.52 2.44
CA PHE A 65 -6.56 2.44 1.89
C PHE A 65 -5.77 1.73 2.98
N GLN A 66 -5.58 0.42 2.82
CA GLN A 66 -4.46 -0.28 3.42
C GLN A 66 -3.26 -0.17 2.47
N VAL A 67 -2.11 0.24 2.98
CA VAL A 67 -0.88 0.32 2.19
C VAL A 67 -0.08 -0.96 2.40
N LYS A 68 0.29 -1.63 1.30
CA LYS A 68 1.13 -2.84 1.26
C LYS A 68 2.31 -2.66 0.31
N ALA A 69 3.27 -3.58 0.38
CA ALA A 69 4.41 -3.67 -0.54
C ALA A 69 5.11 -2.32 -0.76
N VAL A 70 5.43 -1.63 0.34
CA VAL A 70 6.10 -0.32 0.29
C VAL A 70 7.59 -0.54 0.08
N HIS A 71 8.08 0.04 -1.01
CA HIS A 71 9.49 0.12 -1.36
C HIS A 71 9.88 1.59 -1.46
N THR A 72 10.88 2.01 -0.70
CA THR A 72 11.32 3.42 -0.65
C THR A 72 12.31 3.72 -1.77
N MET A 73 12.51 5.01 -2.07
CA MET A 73 13.51 5.45 -3.05
C MET A 73 14.95 5.05 -2.67
N ALA A 74 15.21 4.68 -1.41
CA ALA A 74 16.53 4.28 -0.94
C ALA A 74 16.87 2.80 -1.23
N GLU A 75 15.95 2.04 -1.83
CA GLU A 75 16.21 0.64 -2.17
C GLU A 75 17.17 0.51 -3.34
N LEU A 76 18.21 -0.33 -3.18
CA LEU A 76 19.32 -0.49 -4.15
C LEU A 76 18.88 -0.86 -5.58
N LYS A 77 17.72 -1.50 -5.74
CA LYS A 77 17.22 -1.95 -7.05
C LYS A 77 16.64 -0.82 -7.89
N LEU A 78 16.40 0.35 -7.31
CA LEU A 78 15.81 1.51 -7.97
C LEU A 78 16.94 2.45 -8.38
N THR A 79 17.31 2.41 -9.65
CA THR A 79 18.50 3.10 -10.18
C THR A 79 18.18 4.43 -10.85
N GLY A 80 16.90 4.74 -11.06
CA GLY A 80 16.50 5.99 -11.69
C GLY A 80 16.66 7.20 -10.76
N ASN A 81 16.77 8.39 -11.34
CA ASN A 81 16.75 9.65 -10.63
C ASN A 81 16.00 10.70 -11.46
N HIS A 82 15.22 11.57 -10.83
CA HIS A 82 14.55 12.64 -11.55
C HIS A 82 14.58 13.96 -10.78
N LEU A 83 14.38 15.03 -11.51
CA LEU A 83 14.42 16.39 -11.02
C LEU A 83 13.32 16.62 -9.98
N LYS A 84 13.72 17.00 -8.78
CA LYS A 84 12.77 17.37 -7.72
C LYS A 84 11.94 18.59 -8.14
N GLY A 85 10.62 18.45 -8.05
CA GLY A 85 9.66 19.48 -8.46
C GLY A 85 9.35 19.53 -9.96
N SER A 86 9.92 18.64 -10.78
CA SER A 86 9.42 18.45 -12.16
C SER A 86 7.96 17.99 -12.15
N ARG A 87 7.25 18.25 -13.24
CA ARG A 87 5.84 17.90 -13.36
C ARG A 87 5.73 16.45 -13.82
N PRO A 88 5.10 15.56 -13.04
CA PRO A 88 4.93 14.17 -13.45
C PRO A 88 3.91 14.07 -14.59
N LEU A 89 4.17 13.18 -15.55
CA LEU A 89 3.10 12.62 -16.38
C LEU A 89 2.36 11.56 -15.57
N MET A 90 1.04 11.53 -15.65
CA MET A 90 0.24 10.51 -14.96
C MET A 90 -0.36 9.55 -15.98
N THR A 91 -0.12 8.26 -15.77
CA THR A 91 -0.68 7.19 -16.59
C THR A 91 -1.57 6.31 -15.72
N PHE A 92 -2.74 5.96 -16.25
CA PHE A 92 -3.73 5.12 -15.58
C PHE A 92 -4.06 3.94 -16.50
N SER A 93 -4.10 2.73 -15.94
CA SER A 93 -4.59 1.56 -16.67
C SER A 93 -6.07 1.70 -17.05
N SER A 94 -6.48 1.11 -18.17
CA SER A 94 -7.88 1.11 -18.64
C SER A 94 -8.88 0.55 -17.63
N THR A 95 -8.44 -0.33 -16.72
CA THR A 95 -9.25 -0.87 -15.62
C THR A 95 -9.87 0.22 -14.73
N PHE A 96 -9.25 1.40 -14.65
CA PHE A 96 -9.82 2.50 -13.86
C PHE A 96 -11.14 3.03 -14.44
N ASP A 97 -11.35 2.86 -15.75
CA ASP A 97 -12.54 3.34 -16.43
C ASP A 97 -13.68 2.29 -16.41
N MET A 98 -13.40 1.06 -15.97
CA MET A 98 -14.38 -0.04 -15.98
C MET A 98 -15.38 0.00 -14.81
N HIS A 99 -14.97 0.50 -13.63
CA HIS A 99 -15.83 0.52 -12.44
C HIS A 99 -15.96 1.92 -11.84
N PRO A 100 -17.17 2.34 -11.39
CA PRO A 100 -17.39 3.70 -10.87
C PRO A 100 -16.50 4.08 -9.68
N HIS A 101 -16.26 3.12 -8.77
CA HIS A 101 -15.39 3.37 -7.63
C HIS A 101 -13.94 3.61 -8.06
N PHE A 102 -13.45 2.93 -9.11
CA PHE A 102 -12.12 3.21 -9.66
C PHE A 102 -12.08 4.52 -10.44
N GLN A 103 -13.14 4.90 -11.15
CA GLN A 103 -13.21 6.22 -11.80
C GLN A 103 -13.10 7.35 -10.76
N LEU A 104 -13.80 7.23 -9.63
CA LEU A 104 -13.68 8.16 -8.52
C LEU A 104 -12.25 8.21 -7.96
N LEU A 105 -11.62 7.04 -7.79
CA LEU A 105 -10.22 6.94 -7.33
C LEU A 105 -9.26 7.58 -8.33
N LYS A 106 -9.48 7.39 -9.63
CA LYS A 106 -8.71 8.00 -10.72
C LYS A 106 -8.75 9.52 -10.61
N GLU A 107 -9.93 10.11 -10.45
CA GLU A 107 -10.08 11.57 -10.29
C GLU A 107 -9.46 12.09 -9.00
N LEU A 108 -9.63 11.38 -7.88
CA LEU A 108 -9.02 11.76 -6.61
C LEU A 108 -7.48 11.72 -6.69
N LEU A 109 -6.92 10.66 -7.28
CA LEU A 109 -5.47 10.51 -7.47
C LEU A 109 -4.93 11.58 -8.42
N LYS A 110 -5.64 11.88 -9.52
CA LYS A 110 -5.27 12.98 -10.42
C LYS A 110 -5.17 14.30 -9.66
N GLN A 111 -6.17 14.67 -8.86
CA GLN A 111 -6.16 15.94 -8.14
C GLN A 111 -5.09 16.02 -7.04
N ILE A 112 -4.72 14.90 -6.43
CA ILE A 112 -3.71 14.87 -5.36
C ILE A 112 -2.29 14.86 -5.92
N PHE A 113 -2.03 13.99 -6.91
CA PHE A 113 -0.68 13.73 -7.43
C PHE A 113 -0.30 14.66 -8.59
N CYS A 114 -1.25 15.34 -9.22
CA CYS A 114 -0.94 16.36 -10.21
C CYS A 114 -0.32 17.59 -9.55
N THR A 115 0.81 18.04 -10.08
CA THR A 115 1.43 19.31 -9.69
C THR A 115 0.65 20.46 -10.34
N PRO A 116 0.10 21.42 -9.55
CA PRO A 116 -0.60 22.58 -10.10
C PRO A 116 0.28 23.35 -11.08
N LYS A 117 -0.35 23.90 -12.12
CA LYS A 117 0.33 24.76 -13.09
C LYS A 117 0.91 25.97 -12.35
N ASP A 118 2.13 26.36 -12.72
CA ASP A 118 2.83 27.55 -12.20
C ASP A 118 3.02 27.57 -10.68
N HIS A 119 3.03 26.39 -10.03
CA HIS A 119 3.34 26.31 -8.62
C HIS A 119 4.78 26.77 -8.36
N ARG A 120 5.01 27.60 -7.33
CA ARG A 120 6.33 28.21 -7.03
C ARG A 120 7.52 27.25 -6.99
N LYS A 121 7.31 26.01 -6.55
CA LYS A 121 8.34 24.96 -6.46
C LYS A 121 8.37 24.00 -7.66
N SER A 122 7.48 24.22 -8.63
CA SER A 122 7.43 23.40 -9.85
C SER A 122 8.51 23.84 -10.82
N LYS A 123 9.03 22.88 -11.58
CA LYS A 123 9.98 23.10 -12.68
C LYS A 123 9.29 22.79 -14.01
N PRO A 124 9.68 23.45 -15.11
CA PRO A 124 8.96 23.36 -16.38
C PRO A 124 9.12 22.01 -17.09
N PHE A 125 10.12 21.21 -16.73
CA PHE A 125 10.46 19.96 -17.40
C PHE A 125 9.60 18.77 -16.95
N PHE A 126 9.37 17.83 -17.87
CA PHE A 126 8.77 16.53 -17.63
C PHE A 126 9.86 15.46 -17.61
N ASP A 127 10.18 14.98 -16.43
CA ASP A 127 11.33 14.06 -16.22
C ASP A 127 10.91 12.69 -15.70
N HIS A 128 9.66 12.56 -15.24
CA HIS A 128 9.17 11.32 -14.66
C HIS A 128 7.67 11.09 -14.89
N VAL A 129 7.28 9.83 -14.73
CA VAL A 129 5.93 9.31 -14.95
C VAL A 129 5.47 8.61 -13.68
N PHE A 130 4.30 9.00 -13.20
CA PHE A 130 3.53 8.23 -12.23
C PHE A 130 2.64 7.24 -12.98
N ALA A 131 2.86 5.96 -12.71
CA ALA A 131 2.07 4.87 -13.27
C ALA A 131 1.16 4.29 -12.19
N PHE A 132 -0.14 4.40 -12.43
CA PHE A 132 -1.18 3.77 -11.64
C PHE A 132 -1.78 2.60 -12.42
N SER A 133 -1.63 1.40 -11.87
CA SER A 133 -2.19 0.18 -12.46
C SER A 133 -3.07 -0.55 -11.46
N VAL A 134 -4.16 -1.15 -11.93
CA VAL A 134 -5.01 -2.01 -11.10
C VAL A 134 -4.68 -3.46 -11.38
N ALA A 135 -4.30 -4.21 -10.34
CA ALA A 135 -4.13 -5.65 -10.39
C ALA A 135 -4.66 -6.26 -9.09
N ASP A 136 -5.45 -7.34 -9.18
CA ASP A 136 -6.10 -8.00 -8.03
C ASP A 136 -6.93 -7.06 -7.13
N ASN A 137 -7.62 -6.09 -7.74
CA ASN A 137 -8.35 -5.00 -7.05
C ASN A 137 -7.45 -4.11 -6.16
N HIS A 138 -6.14 -4.18 -6.34
CA HIS A 138 -5.17 -3.28 -5.73
C HIS A 138 -4.68 -2.25 -6.73
N VAL A 139 -4.53 -1.01 -6.28
CA VAL A 139 -3.92 0.07 -7.05
C VAL A 139 -2.42 0.08 -6.77
N TRP A 140 -1.63 -0.25 -7.77
CA TRP A 140 -0.18 -0.20 -7.75
C TRP A 140 0.29 1.17 -8.23
N PHE A 141 1.11 1.82 -7.41
CA PHE A 141 1.82 3.03 -7.78
C PHE A 141 3.29 2.70 -8.07
N ARG A 142 3.77 3.21 -9.21
CA ARG A 142 5.19 3.19 -9.59
C ARG A 142 5.61 4.53 -10.15
N ASN A 143 6.88 4.86 -9.95
CA ASN A 143 7.49 6.09 -10.43
C ASN A 143 8.67 5.77 -11.33
N TYR A 144 8.63 6.28 -12.55
CA TYR A 144 9.61 6.03 -13.60
C TYR A 144 10.26 7.32 -14.07
N GLN A 145 11.58 7.35 -14.18
CA GLN A 145 12.32 8.37 -14.90
C GLN A 145 12.15 8.18 -16.40
N ILE A 146 11.99 9.28 -17.13
CA ILE A 146 12.03 9.31 -18.58
C ILE A 146 13.50 9.44 -19.00
N ASN A 147 14.07 8.37 -19.54
CA ASN A 147 15.43 8.40 -20.05
C ASN A 147 15.40 8.42 -21.58
N VAL A 148 15.84 9.55 -22.14
CA VAL A 148 16.03 9.71 -23.58
C VAL A 148 17.53 9.75 -23.85
N PRO A 149 18.09 8.87 -24.70
CA PRO A 149 19.51 8.92 -25.04
C PRO A 149 19.81 10.21 -25.80
N HIS A 150 20.59 11.09 -25.20
CA HIS A 150 21.09 12.32 -25.83
C HIS A 150 22.47 12.04 -26.41
N GLN A 151 22.68 12.37 -27.70
CA GLN A 151 24.01 12.33 -28.31
C GLN A 151 24.77 13.64 -28.12
N ASP A 152 24.06 14.78 -28.03
CA ASP A 152 24.58 16.12 -27.76
C ASP A 152 23.65 16.90 -26.81
N ALA A 153 24.16 17.95 -26.16
CA ALA A 153 23.50 18.68 -25.08
C ALA A 153 22.14 19.33 -25.42
N ASP A 154 21.88 19.67 -26.69
CA ASP A 154 20.72 20.50 -27.06
C ASP A 154 19.86 19.97 -28.22
N LYS A 155 20.22 18.85 -28.86
CA LYS A 155 19.45 18.32 -30.01
C LYS A 155 18.94 16.92 -29.71
N LEU A 156 17.62 16.77 -29.64
CA LEU A 156 17.00 15.44 -29.69
C LEU A 156 17.32 14.82 -31.07
N PRO A 157 17.96 13.63 -31.13
CA PRO A 157 18.18 12.96 -32.40
C PRO A 157 16.84 12.64 -33.09
N LYS A 158 16.79 12.68 -34.42
CA LYS A 158 15.64 12.18 -35.18
C LYS A 158 15.48 10.68 -34.86
N GLY A 159 14.37 10.28 -34.23
CA GLY A 159 14.16 8.93 -33.70
C GLY A 159 14.51 8.74 -32.21
N ALA A 160 14.82 9.81 -31.47
CA ALA A 160 15.06 9.74 -30.02
C ALA A 160 13.85 9.20 -29.23
N LEU A 161 12.64 9.49 -29.72
CA LEU A 161 11.40 9.04 -29.09
C LEU A 161 11.27 7.51 -29.13
N ASP A 162 11.72 6.88 -30.21
CA ASP A 162 11.68 5.42 -30.37
C ASP A 162 12.64 4.69 -29.43
N LYS A 163 13.67 5.39 -28.94
CA LYS A 163 14.66 4.87 -27.98
C LYS A 163 14.40 5.33 -26.55
N MET A 164 13.23 5.93 -26.26
CA MET A 164 12.86 6.35 -24.93
C MET A 164 12.72 5.12 -24.01
N THR A 165 13.45 5.13 -22.90
CA THR A 165 13.40 4.08 -21.88
C THR A 165 12.88 4.63 -20.56
N LEU A 166 12.21 3.77 -19.79
CA LEU A 166 11.70 4.11 -18.46
C LEU A 166 12.52 3.36 -17.40
N ILE A 167 13.11 4.10 -16.47
CA ILE A 167 13.91 3.54 -15.37
C ILE A 167 13.18 3.75 -14.06
N GLU A 168 13.04 2.71 -13.24
CA GLU A 168 12.30 2.81 -11.97
C GLU A 168 13.11 3.59 -10.91
N VAL A 169 12.46 4.59 -10.28
CA VAL A 169 13.06 5.49 -9.27
C VAL A 169 12.49 5.19 -7.87
N GLY A 170 11.20 4.88 -7.80
CA GLY A 170 10.46 4.74 -6.55
C GLY A 170 9.82 6.05 -6.04
N PRO A 171 9.06 5.98 -4.94
CA PRO A 171 8.72 4.79 -4.19
C PRO A 171 7.71 3.92 -4.94
N ARG A 172 7.68 2.63 -4.61
CA ARG A 172 6.64 1.70 -5.07
C ARG A 172 5.77 1.33 -3.89
N PHE A 173 4.45 1.34 -4.10
CA PHE A 173 3.52 0.87 -3.07
C PHE A 173 2.23 0.37 -3.70
N CYS A 174 1.54 -0.47 -2.94
CA CYS A 174 0.26 -1.04 -3.28
C CYS A 174 -0.81 -0.46 -2.34
N LEU A 175 -1.85 0.13 -2.91
CA LEU A 175 -3.00 0.67 -2.21
C LEU A 175 -4.16 -0.31 -2.36
N HIS A 176 -4.64 -0.83 -1.24
CA HIS A 176 -5.82 -1.67 -1.18
C HIS A 176 -7.01 -0.85 -0.67
N PRO A 177 -7.99 -0.52 -1.52
CA PRO A 177 -9.17 0.23 -1.09
C PRO A 177 -9.95 -0.53 -0.02
N ILE A 178 -10.30 0.14 1.08
CA ILE A 178 -11.10 -0.42 2.17
C ILE A 178 -12.52 0.07 2.06
N LYS A 179 -12.69 1.39 2.21
CA LYS A 179 -13.99 2.08 2.19
C LYS A 179 -13.82 3.47 1.56
N ILE A 180 -14.87 3.93 0.89
CA ILE A 180 -15.02 5.28 0.36
C ILE A 180 -16.17 5.95 1.10
N PHE A 181 -15.95 7.19 1.52
CA PHE A 181 -16.90 8.00 2.26
C PHE A 181 -17.27 9.24 1.46
N VAL A 182 -18.51 9.71 1.61
CA VAL A 182 -18.99 10.96 1.01
C VAL A 182 -18.24 12.16 1.58
N GLY A 183 -18.03 12.18 2.90
CA GLY A 183 -17.42 13.31 3.59
C GLY A 183 -15.91 13.22 3.71
N SER A 184 -15.29 14.30 4.20
CA SER A 184 -13.87 14.32 4.53
C SER A 184 -13.60 13.56 5.84
N PHE A 185 -12.78 12.51 5.78
CA PHE A 185 -12.42 11.63 6.90
C PHE A 185 -13.60 11.01 7.68
N GLY A 186 -14.77 10.91 7.05
CA GLY A 186 -15.99 10.39 7.67
C GLY A 186 -17.23 10.57 6.79
N GLY A 187 -18.41 10.39 7.38
CA GLY A 187 -19.69 10.46 6.67
C GLY A 187 -20.18 9.09 6.19
N GLN A 188 -21.22 9.11 5.35
CA GLN A 188 -21.82 7.89 4.82
C GLN A 188 -20.84 7.13 3.91
N ILE A 189 -20.83 5.80 4.04
CA ILE A 189 -20.02 4.92 3.19
C ILE A 189 -20.74 4.75 1.85
N VAL A 190 -20.05 5.07 0.76
CA VAL A 190 -20.56 4.89 -0.62
C VAL A 190 -20.09 3.57 -1.21
N TYR A 191 -18.91 3.10 -0.80
CA TYR A 191 -18.34 1.86 -1.28
C TYR A 191 -17.57 1.18 -0.16
N GLU A 192 -17.77 -0.13 -0.02
CA GLU A 192 -17.02 -1.00 0.87
C GLU A 192 -16.49 -2.17 0.04
N ASN A 193 -15.19 -2.42 0.13
CA ASN A 193 -14.55 -3.49 -0.63
C ASN A 193 -14.85 -4.85 0.02
N PRO A 194 -15.60 -5.76 -0.64
CA PRO A 194 -15.94 -7.07 -0.07
C PRO A 194 -14.72 -7.99 0.06
N PHE A 195 -13.66 -7.76 -0.73
CA PHE A 195 -12.44 -8.57 -0.72
C PHE A 195 -11.43 -8.12 0.35
N TYR A 196 -11.70 -7.01 1.04
CA TYR A 196 -10.80 -6.51 2.06
C TYR A 196 -10.96 -7.29 3.37
N VAL A 197 -9.87 -7.97 3.76
CA VAL A 197 -9.74 -8.57 5.09
C VAL A 197 -8.69 -7.82 5.90
N SER A 198 -9.06 -7.37 7.09
CA SER A 198 -8.10 -6.65 7.94
C SER A 198 -6.97 -7.57 8.42
N PRO A 199 -5.73 -7.06 8.55
CA PRO A 199 -4.59 -7.84 9.07
C PRO A 199 -4.81 -8.40 10.47
N ASN A 200 -5.68 -7.77 11.26
CA ASN A 200 -6.03 -8.27 12.59
C ASN A 200 -6.86 -9.57 12.49
N VAL A 201 -7.79 -9.63 11.54
CA VAL A 201 -8.59 -10.83 11.30
C VAL A 201 -7.72 -11.96 10.78
N VAL A 202 -6.82 -11.69 9.82
CA VAL A 202 -5.86 -12.68 9.31
C VAL A 202 -5.00 -13.23 10.45
N ARG A 203 -4.39 -12.36 11.27
CA ARG A 203 -3.59 -12.78 12.44
C ARG A 203 -4.40 -13.57 13.47
N SER A 204 -5.67 -13.20 13.69
CA SER A 204 -6.57 -13.93 14.58
C SER A 204 -6.88 -15.33 14.04
N GLN A 205 -7.16 -15.45 12.74
CA GLN A 205 -7.39 -16.73 12.06
C GLN A 205 -6.15 -17.63 12.11
N GLU A 206 -4.96 -17.09 11.82
CA GLU A 206 -3.69 -17.82 11.95
C GLU A 206 -3.45 -18.30 13.38
N LYS A 207 -3.71 -17.45 14.38
CA LYS A 207 -3.59 -17.81 15.79
C LYS A 207 -4.58 -18.90 16.17
N ARG A 208 -5.83 -18.84 15.66
CA ARG A 208 -6.86 -19.85 15.88
C ARG A 208 -6.55 -21.18 15.18
N ALA A 209 -5.97 -21.15 13.98
CA ALA A 209 -5.52 -22.34 13.28
C ALA A 209 -4.32 -23.02 13.97
N LYS A 210 -3.44 -22.23 14.60
CA LYS A 210 -2.35 -22.74 15.44
C LYS A 210 -2.86 -23.21 16.81
N ALA A 211 -3.94 -22.60 17.32
CA ALA A 211 -4.61 -23.04 18.53
C ALA A 211 -5.17 -24.45 18.32
N GLY A 212 -4.96 -25.32 19.31
CA GLY A 212 -5.34 -26.73 19.20
C GLY A 212 -4.23 -27.67 18.70
N LYS A 213 -3.09 -27.18 18.19
CA LYS A 213 -1.92 -28.05 17.96
C LYS A 213 -1.48 -28.76 19.26
N TYR A 214 -1.45 -28.02 20.37
CA TYR A 214 -1.15 -28.59 21.68
C TYR A 214 -2.18 -29.63 22.12
N VAL A 215 -3.48 -29.31 22.01
CA VAL A 215 -4.57 -30.24 22.35
C VAL A 215 -4.51 -31.51 21.50
N LYS A 216 -4.27 -31.38 20.17
CA LYS A 216 -4.06 -32.51 19.27
C LYS A 216 -2.84 -33.35 19.70
N LYS A 217 -1.73 -32.71 20.08
CA LYS A 217 -0.52 -33.39 20.57
C LYS A 217 -0.79 -34.17 21.86
N VAL A 218 -1.53 -33.59 22.81
CA VAL A 218 -1.92 -34.25 24.06
C VAL A 218 -2.83 -35.45 23.78
N LYS A 219 -3.88 -35.28 22.96
CA LYS A 219 -4.77 -36.37 22.55
C LYS A 219 -4.01 -37.48 21.82
N ALA A 220 -3.06 -37.15 20.95
CA ALA A 220 -2.22 -38.13 20.26
C ALA A 220 -1.32 -38.90 21.24
N LYS A 221 -0.73 -38.23 22.24
CA LYS A 221 0.07 -38.88 23.30
C LYS A 221 -0.79 -39.85 24.13
N GLN A 222 -2.01 -39.45 24.45
CA GLN A 222 -2.97 -40.31 25.16
C GLN A 222 -3.33 -41.53 24.31
N ARG A 223 -3.74 -41.34 23.05
CA ARG A 223 -4.04 -42.45 22.11
C ARG A 223 -2.88 -43.42 21.96
N ARG A 224 -1.64 -42.93 21.87
CA ARG A 224 -0.45 -43.79 21.82
C ARG A 224 -0.29 -44.62 23.08
N LYS A 225 -0.50 -44.03 24.27
CA LYS A 225 -0.47 -44.78 25.53
C LYS A 225 -1.54 -45.87 25.57
N THR A 226 -2.77 -45.55 25.17
CA THR A 226 -3.86 -46.55 25.11
C THR A 226 -3.55 -47.66 24.12
N HIS A 227 -3.02 -47.34 22.94
CA HIS A 227 -2.62 -48.33 21.94
C HIS A 227 -1.50 -49.26 22.45
N ILE A 228 -0.47 -48.72 23.10
CA ILE A 228 0.61 -49.54 23.70
C ILE A 228 0.05 -50.46 24.80
N MET A 229 -0.92 -49.97 25.58
CA MET A 229 -1.53 -50.75 26.65
C MET A 229 -2.47 -51.84 26.12
N MET A 230 -3.19 -51.59 25.03
CA MET A 230 -4.08 -52.57 24.39
C MET A 230 -3.33 -53.61 23.57
N ASN A 231 -2.21 -53.22 22.94
CA ASN A 231 -1.37 -54.11 22.15
C ASN A 231 -0.11 -54.49 22.93
N GLN A 232 -0.28 -55.00 24.15
CA GLN A 232 0.79 -55.72 24.81
C GLN A 232 1.00 -57.05 24.08
N VAL A 233 2.21 -57.26 23.55
CA VAL A 233 2.59 -58.53 22.95
C VAL A 233 2.64 -59.55 24.09
N GLU A 234 1.92 -60.66 23.93
CA GLU A 234 2.01 -61.77 24.88
C GLU A 234 3.46 -62.23 24.98
N LEU A 235 3.89 -62.53 26.20
CA LEU A 235 5.21 -63.10 26.43
C LEU A 235 5.26 -64.47 25.76
N ASP A 236 6.13 -64.60 24.76
CA ASP A 236 6.42 -65.88 24.13
C ASP A 236 6.95 -66.84 25.19
N GLU A 237 6.22 -67.94 25.41
CA GLU A 237 6.51 -68.95 26.43
C GLU A 237 7.91 -69.56 26.25
N LEU A 238 8.47 -69.51 25.03
CA LEU A 238 9.79 -70.06 24.69
C LEU A 238 10.94 -69.04 24.81
N ALA A 239 10.65 -67.76 25.12
CA ALA A 239 11.64 -66.67 25.07
C ALA A 239 12.79 -66.78 26.10
N GLY A 240 12.70 -67.69 27.08
CA GLY A 240 13.71 -67.94 28.10
C GLY A 240 14.58 -69.18 27.86
N ILE A 241 14.27 -70.01 26.85
CA ILE A 241 14.86 -71.36 26.71
C ILE A 241 16.34 -71.34 26.28
N TRP A 242 16.81 -70.25 25.68
CA TRP A 242 18.15 -70.15 25.11
C TRP A 242 19.07 -69.14 25.81
N LYS A 243 18.72 -68.69 27.03
CA LYS A 243 19.62 -67.86 27.83
C LYS A 243 20.56 -68.74 28.65
N GLU A 244 21.67 -69.14 28.03
CA GLU A 244 22.88 -69.66 28.69
C GLU A 244 23.72 -68.53 29.32
#